data_AF-A0A259TL86-F1
#
_entry.id   AF-A0A259TL86-F1
#
_cell.length_a   1.000
_cell.length_b   1.000
_cell.length_c   1.000
_cell.angle_alpha   90.00
_cell.angle_beta   90.00
_cell.angle_gamma   90.00
#
_symmetry.space_group_name_H-M   'P 1'
#
loop_
_entity.id
_entity.type
_entity.pdbx_description
1 polymer ?
#
loop_
_entity_poly.entity_id
_entity_poly.type
_entity_poly.pdbx_seq_one_letter_code
_entity_poly.pdbx_strand_id
1 'polypeptide(L)'
;MKVMKDFSPRKSAAWLVLAVLALSMLSGCTWLGRGDTDGGTKTTAADKPVQRYTGEMSQAVSLVYTASQDLALTFNGMADAQTMDKLLDQLDARGIKATFFLPGMRVAEEPDIARKILSRGHEIENNTLNAVDMSRMDYGQIYKEIHLADDVIRKQTGVTPKFVRTQTGAISDDLRLAAAQSGQQSVISYSLFLHNWKTETPQQKKNYIRKYINRGGIVAIDLAENRSLNESVDLIAAEASAAGYHFVTLDKLITMGGARKPADTVQGYQAAKYNTEYAKADYNLVYSHKTDKKEIALTFDDWGTDETITKLLHILDQYHVKGTFFLRADGVEKNPNLARAIAQAGHDVGNHTYSHPVLTKLSVKQLQDEVVKAHRVITDAIQEQPAMLFRPPTGDIDDRTAKIIAAAGYRNIVDFDIDPNDWNRERTAPQIVNSVLQQSHSGGIILLHSLDDTHTAEALPGIIQNLRKQGYTFVKLSDWIPN
;
A
#
# COMPACT_ATOMS: atom_id res chain seq x y z
N MET A 1 -44.66 -0.51 45.43
CA MET A 1 -45.01 0.80 46.03
C MET A 1 -45.55 1.70 44.93
N LYS A 2 -46.87 1.95 44.94
CA LYS A 2 -47.56 2.99 44.16
C LYS A 2 -46.96 4.35 44.49
N VAL A 3 -46.81 5.26 43.52
CA VAL A 3 -47.38 6.63 43.56
C VAL A 3 -47.59 7.14 42.12
N MET A 4 -48.85 7.54 41.85
CA MET A 4 -49.37 8.27 40.69
C MET A 4 -48.94 9.74 40.69
N LYS A 5 -48.95 10.40 39.53
CA LYS A 5 -49.38 11.81 39.31
C LYS A 5 -49.33 12.07 37.80
N ASP A 6 -50.46 12.18 37.10
CA ASP A 6 -51.46 13.25 37.04
C ASP A 6 -51.31 14.00 35.70
N PHE A 7 -52.33 13.85 34.87
CA PHE A 7 -52.50 14.50 33.57
C PHE A 7 -53.46 15.68 33.77
N SER A 8 -53.06 16.89 33.35
CA SER A 8 -54.01 17.94 32.98
C SER A 8 -53.44 18.79 31.84
N PRO A 9 -54.27 19.21 30.85
CA PRO A 9 -53.81 19.95 29.68
C PRO A 9 -53.99 21.46 29.87
N ARG A 10 -53.05 22.26 29.34
CA ARG A 10 -53.27 23.69 29.09
C ARG A 10 -52.89 24.06 27.66
N LYS A 11 -53.85 24.67 26.99
CA LYS A 11 -53.80 25.34 25.69
C LYS A 11 -52.82 26.52 25.75
N SER A 12 -52.08 26.79 24.68
CA SER A 12 -52.12 28.06 23.92
C SER A 12 -50.92 28.27 22.99
N ALA A 13 -51.18 29.07 21.96
CA ALA A 13 -50.25 29.80 21.07
C ALA A 13 -49.66 29.05 19.86
N ALA A 14 -50.39 29.19 18.76
CA ALA A 14 -49.92 29.10 17.38
C ALA A 14 -48.96 30.25 17.04
N TRP A 15 -47.96 29.97 16.19
CA TRP A 15 -47.46 30.90 15.17
C TRP A 15 -46.97 30.09 13.96
N LEU A 16 -47.76 30.12 12.89
CA LEU A 16 -47.36 29.73 11.54
C LEU A 16 -46.37 30.77 11.02
N VAL A 17 -45.21 30.34 10.51
CA VAL A 17 -44.38 31.17 9.62
C VAL A 17 -44.70 30.78 8.19
N LEU A 18 -45.25 31.75 7.45
CA LEU A 18 -45.54 31.69 6.02
C LEU A 18 -44.27 31.49 5.20
N ALA A 19 -44.30 30.50 4.30
CA ALA A 19 -43.49 30.49 3.09
C ALA A 19 -44.20 31.35 2.03
N VAL A 20 -43.64 32.50 1.68
CA VAL A 20 -44.10 33.33 0.56
C VAL A 20 -43.25 32.98 -0.66
N LEU A 21 -43.83 32.18 -1.54
CA LEU A 21 -43.45 32.05 -2.95
C LEU A 21 -44.11 33.21 -3.70
N ALA A 22 -43.35 34.25 -4.01
CA ALA A 22 -43.79 35.33 -4.89
C ALA A 22 -43.33 35.03 -6.33
N LEU A 23 -44.24 34.43 -7.09
CA LEU A 23 -44.23 34.42 -8.55
C LEU A 23 -44.78 35.77 -8.99
N SER A 24 -43.98 36.60 -9.68
CA SER A 24 -44.51 37.74 -10.43
C SER A 24 -43.86 37.82 -11.79
N MET A 25 -44.65 37.43 -12.79
CA MET A 25 -44.54 37.94 -14.15
C MET A 25 -44.66 39.46 -14.13
N LEU A 26 -43.91 40.16 -14.98
CA LEU A 26 -44.36 41.36 -15.69
C LEU A 26 -43.40 41.68 -16.84
N SER A 27 -43.89 41.33 -18.04
CA SER A 27 -44.01 42.21 -19.21
C SER A 27 -42.84 43.11 -19.59
N GLY A 28 -42.18 42.72 -20.67
CA GLY A 28 -41.28 43.58 -21.42
C GLY A 28 -41.99 44.76 -22.06
N CYS A 29 -41.32 45.91 -22.02
CA CYS A 29 -41.54 47.00 -22.95
C CYS A 29 -40.44 46.95 -24.00
N THR A 30 -40.78 46.65 -25.26
CA THR A 30 -40.02 47.14 -26.42
C THR A 30 -41.01 47.40 -27.55
N TRP A 31 -41.00 48.65 -27.99
CA TRP A 31 -41.91 49.24 -28.96
C TRP A 31 -41.21 49.33 -30.33
N LEU A 32 -41.90 48.85 -31.37
CA LEU A 32 -41.77 49.11 -32.81
C LEU A 32 -40.42 48.93 -33.52
N GLY A 33 -40.34 47.83 -34.28
CA GLY A 33 -39.56 47.70 -35.50
C GLY A 33 -40.22 46.65 -36.40
N ARG A 34 -41.00 47.11 -37.38
CA ARG A 34 -41.72 46.28 -38.36
C ARG A 34 -40.73 45.93 -39.49
N GLY A 35 -40.49 44.64 -39.74
CA GLY A 35 -39.75 44.18 -40.91
C GLY A 35 -39.26 42.75 -40.82
N ASP A 36 -39.89 41.90 -41.63
CA ASP A 36 -39.50 40.56 -42.09
C ASP A 36 -39.46 39.36 -41.13
N THR A 37 -40.29 38.41 -41.55
CA THR A 37 -40.38 37.01 -41.17
C THR A 37 -39.08 36.29 -41.52
N ASP A 38 -38.38 35.75 -40.52
CA ASP A 38 -37.71 34.48 -40.70
C ASP A 38 -37.70 33.68 -39.39
N GLY A 39 -38.43 32.57 -39.40
CA GLY A 39 -38.58 31.65 -38.28
C GLY A 39 -37.35 30.77 -38.13
N GLY A 40 -36.25 31.36 -37.66
CA GLY A 40 -35.05 30.63 -37.26
C GLY A 40 -35.07 30.34 -35.76
N THR A 41 -35.61 29.19 -35.37
CA THR A 41 -35.34 28.60 -34.06
C THR A 41 -33.83 28.41 -33.91
N LYS A 42 -33.17 29.27 -33.13
CA LYS A 42 -31.84 28.98 -32.58
C LYS A 42 -31.99 27.79 -31.63
N THR A 43 -31.91 26.61 -32.21
CA THR A 43 -31.58 25.37 -31.52
C THR A 43 -30.22 25.61 -30.87
N THR A 44 -30.21 25.64 -29.54
CA THR A 44 -28.98 25.40 -28.77
C THR A 44 -28.38 24.11 -29.33
N ALA A 45 -27.12 24.16 -29.77
CA ALA A 45 -26.45 22.99 -30.30
C ALA A 45 -26.55 21.87 -29.26
N ALA A 46 -27.35 20.85 -29.55
CA ALA A 46 -27.42 19.66 -28.71
C ALA A 46 -25.99 19.12 -28.59
N ASP A 47 -25.52 19.04 -27.36
CA ASP A 47 -24.15 18.63 -27.03
C ASP A 47 -23.91 17.28 -27.72
N LYS A 48 -23.01 17.23 -28.71
CA LYS A 48 -22.79 16.01 -29.49
C LYS A 48 -22.43 14.88 -28.52
N PRO A 49 -23.03 13.68 -28.66
CA PRO A 49 -22.72 12.58 -27.77
C PRO A 49 -21.22 12.27 -27.85
N VAL A 50 -20.57 12.19 -26.69
CA VAL A 50 -19.15 11.84 -26.58
C VAL A 50 -18.99 10.41 -27.07
N GLN A 51 -18.18 10.23 -28.12
CA GLN A 51 -17.85 8.89 -28.59
C GLN A 51 -16.98 8.19 -27.55
N ARG A 52 -17.40 6.98 -27.15
CA ARG A 52 -16.69 6.16 -26.18
C ARG A 52 -15.33 5.70 -26.73
N TYR A 53 -14.29 5.88 -25.93
CA TYR A 53 -12.95 5.38 -26.25
C TYR A 53 -12.88 3.86 -26.10
N THR A 54 -12.20 3.21 -27.05
CA THR A 54 -12.07 1.74 -27.11
C THR A 54 -10.62 1.26 -27.10
N GLY A 55 -9.67 2.16 -26.82
CA GLY A 55 -8.26 1.81 -26.71
C GLY A 55 -7.87 1.33 -25.31
N GLU A 56 -6.58 1.35 -25.02
CA GLU A 56 -6.05 0.93 -23.72
C GLU A 56 -6.48 1.88 -22.59
N MET A 57 -6.95 1.30 -21.49
CA MET A 57 -7.33 2.03 -20.29
C MET A 57 -6.10 2.62 -19.57
N SER A 58 -6.27 3.80 -18.95
CA SER A 58 -5.26 4.34 -18.02
C SER A 58 -5.00 3.34 -16.89
N GLN A 59 -3.78 3.35 -16.35
CA GLN A 59 -3.42 2.45 -15.26
C GLN A 59 -4.21 2.77 -13.99
N ALA A 60 -4.51 1.74 -13.20
CA ALA A 60 -5.11 1.91 -11.88
C ALA A 60 -4.00 1.80 -10.83
N VAL A 61 -3.78 2.85 -10.04
CA VAL A 61 -2.68 2.89 -9.06
C VAL A 61 -3.22 3.25 -7.68
N SER A 62 -3.17 2.29 -6.75
CA SER A 62 -3.47 2.49 -5.32
C SER A 62 -2.22 2.40 -4.44
N LEU A 63 -1.17 1.75 -4.95
CA LEU A 63 0.12 1.55 -4.32
C LEU A 63 1.17 1.49 -5.44
N VAL A 64 2.28 2.22 -5.28
CA VAL A 64 3.38 2.18 -6.25
C VAL A 64 4.27 0.98 -5.94
N TYR A 65 4.58 0.18 -6.95
CA TYR A 65 5.46 -0.98 -6.76
C TYR A 65 6.92 -0.53 -6.65
N THR A 66 7.50 -0.53 -5.45
CA THR A 66 8.88 -0.07 -5.18
C THR A 66 9.47 -0.71 -3.92
N ALA A 67 10.80 -0.85 -3.84
CA ALA A 67 11.50 -1.22 -2.61
C ALA A 67 11.99 0.01 -1.82
N SER A 68 11.96 1.20 -2.43
CA SER A 68 12.38 2.45 -1.79
C SER A 68 11.44 2.84 -0.67
N GLN A 69 11.99 3.41 0.41
CA GLN A 69 11.23 3.96 1.53
C GLN A 69 10.66 5.35 1.20
N ASP A 70 9.94 5.45 0.09
CA ASP A 70 9.31 6.68 -0.38
C ASP A 70 7.77 6.57 -0.27
N LEU A 71 7.14 7.69 0.09
CA LEU A 71 5.70 7.89 0.20
C LEU A 71 5.26 9.12 -0.61
N ALA A 72 4.03 9.08 -1.12
CA ALA A 72 3.36 10.27 -1.64
C ALA A 72 2.34 10.77 -0.63
N LEU A 73 2.52 12.00 -0.13
CA LEU A 73 1.47 12.70 0.61
C LEU A 73 0.59 13.44 -0.39
N THR A 74 -0.69 13.10 -0.42
CA THR A 74 -1.65 13.60 -1.40
C THR A 74 -2.85 14.24 -0.72
N PHE A 75 -3.34 15.33 -1.30
CA PHE A 75 -4.50 16.07 -0.80
C PHE A 75 -5.61 16.04 -1.84
N ASN A 76 -6.84 15.77 -1.40
CA ASN A 76 -8.04 15.88 -2.24
C ASN A 76 -8.76 17.20 -1.92
N GLY A 77 -9.18 17.92 -2.95
CA GLY A 77 -9.91 19.17 -2.81
C GLY A 77 -9.02 20.40 -2.68
N MET A 78 -9.62 21.52 -2.30
CA MET A 78 -8.94 22.78 -2.05
C MET A 78 -9.64 23.50 -0.89
N ALA A 79 -8.92 23.88 0.15
CA ALA A 79 -9.50 24.65 1.26
C ALA A 79 -9.54 26.16 0.92
N ASP A 80 -9.97 27.00 1.86
CA ASP A 80 -9.85 28.45 1.74
C ASP A 80 -8.38 28.92 1.79
N ALA A 81 -8.11 30.13 1.31
CA ALA A 81 -6.76 30.69 1.22
C ALA A 81 -5.98 30.67 2.55
N GLN A 82 -6.63 30.94 3.69
CA GLN A 82 -5.94 30.99 4.98
C GLN A 82 -5.54 29.57 5.43
N THR A 83 -6.42 28.60 5.25
CA THR A 83 -6.15 27.20 5.53
C THR A 83 -5.04 26.66 4.63
N MET A 84 -5.09 26.99 3.33
CA MET A 84 -4.06 26.60 2.37
C MET A 84 -2.69 27.22 2.70
N ASP A 85 -2.63 28.48 3.13
CA ASP A 85 -1.36 29.12 3.51
C ASP A 85 -0.73 28.40 4.71
N LYS A 86 -1.51 28.09 5.75
CA LYS A 86 -1.03 27.34 6.91
C LYS A 86 -0.54 25.94 6.54
N LEU A 87 -1.29 25.22 5.70
CA LEU A 87 -0.90 23.89 5.24
C LEU A 87 0.43 23.94 4.50
N LEU A 88 0.55 24.85 3.54
CA LEU A 88 1.75 24.95 2.71
C LEU A 88 2.97 25.42 3.54
N ASP A 89 2.80 26.34 4.49
CA ASP A 89 3.86 26.72 5.44
C ASP A 89 4.31 25.52 6.28
N GLN A 90 3.36 24.68 6.71
CA GLN A 90 3.63 23.49 7.49
C GLN A 90 4.38 22.41 6.70
N LEU A 91 4.08 22.26 5.40
CA LEU A 91 4.81 21.39 4.49
C LEU A 91 6.23 21.91 4.22
N ASP A 92 6.39 23.21 4.00
CA ASP A 92 7.70 23.85 3.80
C ASP A 92 8.60 23.69 5.03
N ALA A 93 8.06 23.91 6.23
CA ALA A 93 8.79 23.73 7.50
C ALA A 93 9.32 22.30 7.69
N ARG A 94 8.76 21.32 6.97
CA ARG A 94 9.16 19.90 7.00
C ARG A 94 9.91 19.45 5.76
N GLY A 95 10.11 20.34 4.78
CA GLY A 95 10.70 19.98 3.49
C GLY A 95 9.88 18.97 2.69
N ILE A 96 8.56 18.90 2.91
CA ILE A 96 7.69 17.94 2.23
C ILE A 96 7.19 18.54 0.92
N LYS A 97 7.36 17.82 -0.19
CA LYS A 97 6.69 18.13 -1.46
C LYS A 97 5.56 17.13 -1.71
N ALA A 98 4.33 17.62 -1.57
CA ALA A 98 3.09 16.88 -1.74
C ALA A 98 2.46 17.06 -3.15
N THR A 99 1.43 16.25 -3.41
CA THR A 99 0.58 16.30 -4.61
C THR A 99 -0.84 16.71 -4.25
N PHE A 100 -1.40 17.68 -4.97
CA PHE A 100 -2.73 18.21 -4.73
C PHE A 100 -3.66 17.84 -5.88
N PHE A 101 -4.63 16.98 -5.63
CA PHE A 101 -5.74 16.74 -6.54
C PHE A 101 -6.76 17.88 -6.34
N LEU A 102 -6.85 18.78 -7.33
CA LEU A 102 -7.69 19.97 -7.25
C LEU A 102 -8.96 19.86 -8.12
N PRO A 103 -10.14 20.26 -7.62
CA PRO A 103 -11.34 20.36 -8.43
C PRO A 103 -11.24 21.52 -9.43
N GLY A 104 -11.57 21.28 -10.70
CA GLY A 104 -11.43 22.29 -11.76
C GLY A 104 -12.19 23.59 -11.45
N MET A 105 -13.43 23.51 -10.95
CA MET A 105 -14.21 24.71 -10.62
C MET A 105 -13.55 25.54 -9.52
N ARG A 106 -12.97 24.89 -8.51
CA ARG A 106 -12.25 25.59 -7.44
C ARG A 106 -11.01 26.30 -7.99
N VAL A 107 -10.28 25.69 -8.92
CA VAL A 107 -9.14 26.33 -9.61
C VAL A 107 -9.59 27.51 -10.47
N ALA A 108 -10.78 27.47 -11.08
CA ALA A 108 -11.33 28.61 -11.82
C ALA A 108 -11.72 29.77 -10.90
N GLU A 109 -12.28 29.47 -9.72
CA GLU A 109 -12.71 30.46 -8.73
C GLU A 109 -11.52 31.14 -8.03
N GLU A 110 -10.50 30.36 -7.65
CA GLU A 110 -9.36 30.82 -6.84
C GLU A 110 -8.01 30.38 -7.46
N PRO A 111 -7.66 30.83 -8.67
CA PRO A 111 -6.46 30.37 -9.39
C PRO A 111 -5.15 30.72 -8.69
N ASP A 112 -5.13 31.74 -7.84
CA ASP A 112 -3.93 32.16 -7.11
C ASP A 112 -3.51 31.14 -6.04
N ILE A 113 -4.45 30.38 -5.46
CA ILE A 113 -4.14 29.28 -4.56
C ILE A 113 -3.40 28.18 -5.32
N ALA A 114 -3.90 27.78 -6.50
CA ALA A 114 -3.26 26.79 -7.34
C ALA A 114 -1.85 27.23 -7.79
N ARG A 115 -1.67 28.49 -8.19
CA ARG A 115 -0.34 29.03 -8.53
C ARG A 115 0.61 29.04 -7.34
N LYS A 116 0.10 29.31 -6.12
CA LYS A 116 0.89 29.26 -4.89
C LYS A 116 1.35 27.84 -4.56
N ILE A 117 0.50 26.82 -4.74
CA ILE A 117 0.88 25.41 -4.61
C ILE A 117 2.10 25.10 -5.51
N LEU A 118 2.04 25.50 -6.79
CA LEU A 118 3.13 25.27 -7.75
C LEU A 118 4.38 26.09 -7.46
N SER A 119 4.26 27.36 -7.06
CA SER A 119 5.43 28.20 -6.76
C SER A 119 6.23 27.68 -5.56
N ARG A 120 5.59 26.91 -4.69
CA ARG A 120 6.22 26.17 -3.59
C ARG A 120 6.75 24.80 -3.98
N GLY A 121 6.69 24.42 -5.26
CA GLY A 121 7.26 23.18 -5.78
C GLY A 121 6.42 21.93 -5.48
N HIS A 122 5.14 22.09 -5.15
CA HIS A 122 4.20 20.98 -5.07
C HIS A 122 3.64 20.61 -6.44
N GLU A 123 3.04 19.44 -6.51
CA GLU A 123 2.39 18.93 -7.73
C GLU A 123 0.88 19.19 -7.70
N ILE A 124 0.29 19.44 -8.88
CA ILE A 124 -1.17 19.58 -9.06
C ILE A 124 -1.66 18.53 -10.04
N GLU A 125 -2.76 17.86 -9.66
CA GLU A 125 -3.44 16.83 -10.44
C GLU A 125 -4.96 17.02 -10.40
N ASN A 126 -5.68 16.21 -11.17
CA ASN A 126 -7.09 16.41 -11.44
C ASN A 126 -7.99 15.70 -10.41
N ASN A 127 -8.80 16.44 -9.64
CA ASN A 127 -9.84 15.90 -8.74
C ASN A 127 -11.27 15.94 -9.34
N THR A 128 -11.30 16.00 -10.67
CA THR A 128 -12.40 16.28 -11.61
C THR A 128 -13.02 17.67 -11.45
N LEU A 129 -14.09 18.01 -12.19
CA LEU A 129 -14.49 19.41 -12.34
C LEU A 129 -15.23 19.90 -11.10
N ASN A 130 -16.24 19.14 -10.68
CA ASN A 130 -17.12 19.48 -9.55
C ASN A 130 -16.92 18.61 -8.30
N ALA A 131 -15.99 17.64 -8.35
CA ALA A 131 -15.75 16.66 -7.29
C ALA A 131 -17.03 15.94 -6.81
N VAL A 132 -17.85 15.49 -7.76
CA VAL A 132 -19.12 14.80 -7.52
C VAL A 132 -18.96 13.27 -7.53
N ASP A 133 -19.92 12.57 -6.92
CA ASP A 133 -19.98 11.10 -6.99
C ASP A 133 -20.24 10.63 -8.42
N MET A 134 -19.25 9.95 -9.00
CA MET A 134 -19.28 9.47 -10.38
C MET A 134 -19.91 8.07 -10.51
N SER A 135 -20.32 7.42 -9.42
CA SER A 135 -20.85 6.04 -9.44
C SER A 135 -22.13 5.88 -10.26
N ARG A 136 -22.88 6.98 -10.46
CA ARG A 136 -24.14 7.02 -11.22
C ARG A 136 -24.02 7.74 -12.56
N MET A 137 -22.82 8.16 -12.94
CA MET A 137 -22.59 8.89 -14.17
C MET A 137 -22.40 7.95 -15.35
N ASP A 138 -22.86 8.37 -16.52
CA ASP A 138 -22.50 7.71 -17.77
C ASP A 138 -21.09 8.10 -18.23
N TYR A 139 -20.56 7.34 -19.20
CA TYR A 139 -19.25 7.57 -19.78
C TYR A 139 -19.01 9.01 -20.26
N GLY A 140 -19.99 9.61 -20.94
CA GLY A 140 -19.85 10.95 -21.52
C GLY A 140 -19.80 12.02 -20.43
N GLN A 141 -20.55 11.84 -19.35
CA GLN A 141 -20.49 12.70 -18.16
C GLN A 141 -19.13 12.58 -17.46
N ILE A 142 -18.64 11.36 -17.27
CA ILE A 142 -17.31 11.12 -16.67
C ILE A 142 -16.21 11.78 -17.51
N TYR A 143 -16.23 11.58 -18.84
CA TYR A 143 -15.27 12.20 -19.74
C TYR A 143 -15.29 13.73 -19.64
N LYS A 144 -16.46 14.36 -19.66
CA LYS A 144 -16.58 15.82 -19.54
C LYS A 144 -16.05 16.34 -18.21
N GLU A 145 -16.36 15.67 -17.10
CA GLU A 145 -15.84 16.02 -15.77
C GLU A 145 -14.31 16.03 -15.74
N ILE A 146 -13.66 15.03 -16.34
CA ILE A 146 -12.18 14.96 -16.38
C ILE A 146 -11.63 16.01 -17.34
N HIS A 147 -12.11 16.02 -18.59
CA HIS A 147 -11.56 16.83 -19.67
C HIS A 147 -11.68 18.33 -19.40
N LEU A 148 -12.85 18.78 -18.89
CA LEU A 148 -13.04 20.19 -18.56
C LEU A 148 -12.19 20.62 -17.35
N ALA A 149 -12.01 19.74 -16.36
CA ALA A 149 -11.12 20.02 -15.23
C ALA A 149 -9.66 20.18 -15.70
N ASP A 150 -9.17 19.30 -16.58
CA ASP A 150 -7.84 19.40 -17.18
C ASP A 150 -7.66 20.72 -17.92
N ASP A 151 -8.65 21.10 -18.74
CA ASP A 151 -8.63 22.34 -19.50
C ASP A 151 -8.57 23.58 -18.58
N VAL A 152 -9.34 23.58 -17.49
CA VAL A 152 -9.32 24.67 -16.51
C VAL A 152 -7.99 24.73 -15.78
N ILE A 153 -7.48 23.60 -15.27
CA ILE A 153 -6.19 23.54 -14.58
C ILE A 153 -5.07 24.03 -15.50
N ARG A 154 -5.03 23.53 -16.74
CA ARG A 154 -4.05 23.93 -17.75
C ARG A 154 -4.12 25.41 -18.06
N LYS A 155 -5.32 25.96 -18.26
CA LYS A 155 -5.49 27.39 -18.56
C LYS A 155 -5.07 28.30 -17.40
N GLN A 156 -5.35 27.92 -16.16
CA GLN A 156 -5.09 28.78 -15.00
C GLN A 156 -3.67 28.68 -14.46
N THR A 157 -3.04 27.51 -14.63
CA THR A 157 -1.76 27.17 -13.98
C THR A 157 -0.63 26.86 -14.97
N GLY A 158 -0.94 26.54 -16.22
CA GLY A 158 0.03 26.05 -17.21
C GLY A 158 0.38 24.56 -17.06
N VAL A 159 -0.10 23.88 -16.02
CA VAL A 159 0.15 22.45 -15.79
C VAL A 159 -0.85 21.60 -16.55
N THR A 160 -0.37 20.53 -17.18
CA THR A 160 -1.24 19.47 -17.73
C THR A 160 -1.26 18.32 -16.73
N PRO A 161 -2.39 18.06 -16.04
CA PRO A 161 -2.49 16.92 -15.13
C PRO A 161 -2.17 15.61 -15.85
N LYS A 162 -1.42 14.73 -15.17
CA LYS A 162 -1.08 13.38 -15.63
C LYS A 162 -1.97 12.34 -14.97
N PHE A 163 -2.52 12.67 -13.81
CA PHE A 163 -3.28 11.79 -12.97
C PHE A 163 -4.65 12.37 -12.63
N VAL A 164 -5.62 11.46 -12.53
CA VAL A 164 -6.96 11.79 -12.05
C VAL A 164 -7.33 10.95 -10.84
N ARG A 165 -7.98 11.57 -9.86
CA ARG A 165 -8.56 10.89 -8.70
C ARG A 165 -9.97 11.41 -8.46
N THR A 166 -10.92 10.51 -8.30
CA THR A 166 -12.29 10.86 -7.88
C THR A 166 -12.32 11.28 -6.41
N GLN A 167 -13.37 11.97 -5.97
CA GLN A 167 -13.50 12.39 -4.56
C GLN A 167 -13.27 11.23 -3.57
N THR A 168 -13.80 10.04 -3.88
CA THR A 168 -13.70 8.84 -3.04
C THR A 168 -12.48 7.96 -3.34
N GLY A 169 -11.71 8.26 -4.39
CA GLY A 169 -10.64 7.39 -4.89
C GLY A 169 -11.14 6.08 -5.52
N ALA A 170 -12.45 5.97 -5.82
CA ALA A 170 -13.03 4.83 -6.51
C ALA A 170 -12.56 4.77 -7.98
N ILE A 171 -12.31 3.55 -8.45
CA ILE A 171 -11.86 3.24 -9.81
C ILE A 171 -12.89 2.36 -10.51
N SER A 172 -13.27 2.73 -11.74
CA SER A 172 -14.10 1.93 -12.64
C SER A 172 -13.50 1.88 -14.05
N ASP A 173 -13.91 0.91 -14.86
CA ASP A 173 -13.42 0.80 -16.25
C ASP A 173 -13.84 2.01 -17.09
N ASP A 174 -15.05 2.53 -16.92
CA ASP A 174 -15.52 3.75 -17.57
C ASP A 174 -14.65 4.95 -17.21
N LEU A 175 -14.28 5.09 -15.93
CA LEU A 175 -13.38 6.13 -15.47
C LEU A 175 -11.99 5.99 -16.11
N ARG A 176 -11.44 4.78 -16.17
CA ARG A 176 -10.12 4.54 -16.77
C ARG A 176 -10.10 4.75 -18.28
N LEU A 177 -11.18 4.43 -18.98
CA LEU A 177 -11.34 4.70 -20.41
C LEU A 177 -11.48 6.21 -20.67
N ALA A 178 -12.30 6.89 -19.89
CA ALA A 178 -12.49 8.34 -20.00
C ALA A 178 -11.19 9.12 -19.66
N ALA A 179 -10.47 8.68 -18.61
CA ALA A 179 -9.16 9.20 -18.26
C ALA A 179 -8.16 9.03 -19.42
N ALA A 180 -8.11 7.85 -20.04
CA ALA A 180 -7.24 7.59 -21.20
C ALA A 180 -7.61 8.47 -22.40
N GLN A 181 -8.91 8.66 -22.67
CA GLN A 181 -9.38 9.56 -23.71
C GLN A 181 -8.97 11.03 -23.46
N SER A 182 -8.89 11.44 -22.20
CA SER A 182 -8.41 12.77 -21.79
C SER A 182 -6.88 12.88 -21.72
N GLY A 183 -6.13 11.80 -22.01
CA GLY A 183 -4.67 11.79 -21.98
C GLY A 183 -4.05 11.55 -20.59
N GLN A 184 -4.84 11.16 -19.60
CA GLN A 184 -4.37 10.82 -18.25
C GLN A 184 -3.60 9.50 -18.28
N GLN A 185 -2.45 9.46 -17.62
CA GLN A 185 -1.62 8.26 -17.53
C GLN A 185 -2.23 7.23 -16.58
N SER A 186 -2.76 7.71 -15.44
CA SER A 186 -3.27 6.85 -14.38
C SER A 186 -4.48 7.43 -13.67
N VAL A 187 -5.38 6.53 -13.25
CA VAL A 187 -6.41 6.78 -12.27
C VAL A 187 -5.88 6.38 -10.90
N ILE A 188 -5.88 7.31 -9.96
CA ILE A 188 -5.19 7.17 -8.68
C ILE A 188 -6.19 6.93 -7.55
N SER A 189 -5.93 5.88 -6.77
CA SER A 189 -6.54 5.66 -5.45
C SER A 189 -5.48 5.89 -4.37
N TYR A 190 -5.66 5.34 -3.18
CA TYR A 190 -4.73 5.51 -2.06
C TYR A 190 -4.57 4.21 -1.27
N SER A 191 -3.40 4.03 -0.66
CA SER A 191 -3.12 2.91 0.25
C SER A 191 -3.46 3.25 1.70
N LEU A 192 -3.50 4.54 2.03
CA LEU A 192 -3.83 5.04 3.36
C LEU A 192 -4.69 6.30 3.25
N PHE A 193 -5.86 6.31 3.88
CA PHE A 193 -6.68 7.50 4.05
C PHE A 193 -6.63 7.98 5.50
N LEU A 194 -6.16 9.20 5.71
CA LEU A 194 -6.13 9.80 7.03
C LEU A 194 -7.48 10.47 7.31
N HIS A 195 -8.33 9.71 7.99
CA HIS A 195 -9.67 10.13 8.35
C HIS A 195 -9.67 11.20 9.46
N ASN A 196 -10.82 11.83 9.62
CA ASN A 196 -11.09 12.68 10.76
C ASN A 196 -11.12 11.86 12.04
N TRP A 197 -10.08 12.03 12.86
CA TRP A 197 -10.05 11.55 14.22
C TRP A 197 -11.18 12.17 15.03
N LYS A 198 -12.00 11.35 15.68
CA LYS A 198 -13.12 11.80 16.51
C LYS A 198 -12.85 11.54 17.99
N THR A 199 -12.42 10.33 18.31
CA THR A 199 -12.29 9.84 19.69
C THR A 199 -10.95 9.14 19.95
N GLU A 200 -10.12 9.00 18.93
CA GLU A 200 -8.86 8.28 18.98
C GLU A 200 -7.82 9.05 19.81
N THR A 201 -7.20 8.35 20.75
CA THR A 201 -6.05 8.84 21.51
C THR A 201 -4.83 9.03 20.60
N PRO A 202 -3.86 9.90 20.97
CA PRO A 202 -2.64 10.08 20.20
C PRO A 202 -1.93 8.76 19.86
N GLN A 203 -1.88 7.81 20.80
CA GLN A 203 -1.24 6.51 20.56
C GLN A 203 -2.00 5.66 19.53
N GLN A 204 -3.33 5.67 19.53
CA GLN A 204 -4.12 4.95 18.54
C GLN A 204 -3.90 5.51 17.12
N LYS A 205 -3.81 6.84 16.99
CA LYS A 205 -3.52 7.47 15.69
C LYS A 205 -2.14 7.07 15.17
N LYS A 206 -1.12 7.08 16.04
CA LYS A 206 0.24 6.61 15.71
C LYS A 206 0.25 5.15 15.27
N ASN A 207 -0.39 4.27 16.06
CA ASN A 207 -0.46 2.85 15.74
C ASN A 207 -1.17 2.59 14.40
N TYR A 208 -2.23 3.34 14.10
CA TYR A 208 -2.90 3.26 12.81
C TYR A 208 -1.96 3.64 11.66
N ILE A 209 -1.26 4.78 11.78
CA ILE A 209 -0.33 5.23 10.74
C ILE A 209 0.79 4.21 10.54
N ARG A 210 1.50 3.82 11.59
CA ARG A 210 2.62 2.86 11.51
C ARG A 210 2.20 1.52 10.90
N LYS A 211 0.96 1.09 11.16
CA LYS A 211 0.43 -0.16 10.62
C LYS A 211 0.22 -0.11 9.10
N TYR A 212 -0.14 1.05 8.55
CA TYR A 212 -0.58 1.17 7.15
C TYR A 212 0.35 1.97 6.24
N ILE A 213 1.34 2.68 6.77
CA ILE A 213 2.42 3.23 5.94
C ILE A 213 3.25 2.08 5.37
N ASN A 214 3.52 2.14 4.08
CA ASN A 214 4.28 1.14 3.35
C ASN A 214 5.07 1.78 2.20
N ARG A 215 6.14 1.13 1.77
CA ARG A 215 6.92 1.51 0.58
C ARG A 215 5.98 1.73 -0.60
N GLY A 216 6.14 2.85 -1.31
CA GLY A 216 5.27 3.19 -2.44
C GLY A 216 3.86 3.60 -2.05
N GLY A 217 3.61 3.84 -0.76
CA GLY A 217 2.33 4.24 -0.23
C GLY A 217 1.87 5.59 -0.75
N ILE A 218 0.57 5.69 -1.04
CA ILE A 218 -0.09 6.92 -1.43
C ILE A 218 -1.04 7.28 -0.28
N VAL A 219 -0.66 8.29 0.50
CA VAL A 219 -1.41 8.78 1.64
C VAL A 219 -2.35 9.88 1.18
N ALA A 220 -3.64 9.76 1.47
CA ALA A 220 -4.65 10.76 1.11
C ALA A 220 -5.23 11.46 2.35
N ILE A 221 -5.36 12.78 2.25
CA ILE A 221 -6.08 13.64 3.19
C ILE A 221 -7.12 14.45 2.40
N ASP A 222 -8.37 14.45 2.86
CA ASP A 222 -9.41 15.31 2.28
C ASP A 222 -9.38 16.71 2.93
N LEU A 223 -9.20 17.76 2.11
CA LEU A 223 -9.09 19.13 2.60
C LEU A 223 -10.44 19.77 2.97
N ALA A 224 -11.55 19.28 2.43
CA ALA A 224 -12.89 19.79 2.75
C ALA A 224 -13.41 19.17 4.04
N GLU A 225 -13.08 17.89 4.29
CA GLU A 225 -13.56 17.19 5.47
C GLU A 225 -12.64 17.36 6.68
N ASN A 226 -11.32 17.50 6.51
CA ASN A 226 -10.38 17.34 7.62
C ASN A 226 -10.30 18.54 8.57
N ARG A 227 -10.98 18.43 9.72
CA ARG A 227 -11.04 19.48 10.77
C ARG A 227 -9.76 19.60 11.60
N SER A 228 -8.89 18.60 11.53
CA SER A 228 -7.62 18.51 12.26
C SER A 228 -6.45 18.35 11.28
N LEU A 229 -6.50 19.09 10.16
CA LEU A 229 -5.55 18.99 9.06
C LEU A 229 -4.10 19.14 9.54
N ASN A 230 -3.82 20.18 10.33
CA ASN A 230 -2.48 20.45 10.83
C ASN A 230 -1.97 19.31 11.72
N GLU A 231 -2.80 18.81 12.65
CA GLU A 231 -2.43 17.66 13.49
C GLU A 231 -2.16 16.42 12.63
N SER A 232 -2.97 16.18 11.60
CA SER A 232 -2.84 15.02 10.73
C SER A 232 -1.53 15.04 9.95
N VAL A 233 -1.16 16.20 9.38
CA VAL A 233 0.10 16.39 8.64
C VAL A 233 1.32 16.27 9.57
N ASP A 234 1.25 16.83 10.79
CA ASP A 234 2.31 16.70 11.77
C ASP A 234 2.55 15.25 12.16
N LEU A 235 1.46 14.53 12.42
CA LEU A 235 1.50 13.15 12.86
C LEU A 235 2.05 12.24 11.77
N ILE A 236 1.53 12.31 10.54
CA ILE A 236 2.03 11.48 9.44
C ILE A 236 3.49 11.77 9.11
N ALA A 237 3.90 13.04 9.17
CA ALA A 237 5.30 13.42 8.95
C ALA A 237 6.23 12.83 10.01
N ALA A 238 5.85 12.93 11.29
CA ALA A 238 6.64 12.41 12.40
C ALA A 238 6.76 10.88 12.36
N GLU A 239 5.64 10.18 12.13
CA GLU A 239 5.64 8.71 12.13
C GLU A 239 6.30 8.14 10.86
N ALA A 240 6.15 8.78 9.70
CA ALA A 240 6.88 8.40 8.49
C ALA A 240 8.40 8.58 8.69
N SER A 241 8.84 9.72 9.20
CA SER A 241 10.26 9.97 9.47
C SER A 241 10.84 9.00 10.50
N ALA A 242 10.10 8.69 11.58
CA ALA A 242 10.52 7.71 12.58
C ALA A 242 10.70 6.30 11.99
N ALA A 243 9.89 5.94 10.99
CA ALA A 243 10.00 4.68 10.25
C ALA A 243 10.99 4.75 9.06
N GLY A 244 11.70 5.86 8.87
CA GLY A 244 12.69 6.05 7.81
C GLY A 244 12.12 6.35 6.42
N TYR A 245 10.85 6.74 6.33
CA TYR A 245 10.20 7.12 5.08
C TYR A 245 10.47 8.58 4.68
N HIS A 246 10.53 8.80 3.37
CA HIS A 246 10.70 10.10 2.75
C HIS A 246 9.47 10.45 1.92
N PHE A 247 9.05 11.72 1.94
CA PHE A 247 7.96 12.17 1.09
C PHE A 247 8.49 12.70 -0.25
N VAL A 248 7.88 12.24 -1.33
CA VAL A 248 8.08 12.71 -2.69
C VAL A 248 6.73 13.02 -3.34
N THR A 249 6.71 13.77 -4.44
CA THR A 249 5.49 13.93 -5.24
C THR A 249 5.08 12.59 -5.85
N LEU A 250 3.79 12.45 -6.17
CA LEU A 250 3.24 11.23 -6.73
C LEU A 250 3.86 10.88 -8.09
N ASP A 251 4.08 11.85 -8.99
CA ASP A 251 4.77 11.59 -10.26
C ASP A 251 6.19 11.06 -10.04
N LYS A 252 6.92 11.63 -9.07
CA LYS A 252 8.26 11.13 -8.72
C LYS A 252 8.18 9.72 -8.16
N LEU A 253 7.22 9.43 -7.28
CA LEU A 253 7.03 8.09 -6.73
C LEU A 253 6.74 7.08 -7.83
N ILE A 254 5.77 7.37 -8.71
CA ILE A 254 5.39 6.50 -9.84
C ILE A 254 6.57 6.31 -10.81
N THR A 255 7.29 7.38 -11.14
CA THR A 255 8.44 7.34 -12.05
C THR A 255 9.61 6.53 -11.49
N MET A 256 9.87 6.61 -10.19
CA MET A 256 10.89 5.82 -9.50
C MET A 256 10.42 4.37 -9.24
N GLY A 257 9.11 4.13 -9.29
CA GLY A 257 8.49 2.82 -9.17
C GLY A 257 8.82 1.90 -10.34
N GLY A 258 8.66 0.61 -10.11
CA GLY A 258 8.73 -0.41 -11.17
C GLY A 258 7.34 -0.76 -11.70
N ALA A 259 7.30 -1.32 -12.90
CA ALA A 259 6.12 -2.01 -13.41
C ALA A 259 6.09 -3.46 -12.89
N ARG A 260 4.90 -3.96 -12.55
CA ARG A 260 4.68 -5.39 -12.32
C ARG A 260 4.29 -6.06 -13.62
N LYS A 261 4.94 -7.17 -13.93
CA LYS A 261 4.48 -8.07 -14.99
C LYS A 261 3.21 -8.78 -14.52
N PRO A 262 2.31 -9.15 -15.45
CA PRO A 262 1.21 -10.06 -15.13
C PRO A 262 1.75 -11.33 -14.44
N ALA A 263 1.10 -11.74 -13.35
CA ALA A 263 1.63 -12.77 -12.46
C ALA A 263 1.97 -14.08 -13.19
N ASP A 264 1.13 -14.49 -14.14
CA ASP A 264 1.30 -15.68 -14.97
C ASP A 264 2.48 -15.63 -15.94
N THR A 265 3.04 -14.44 -16.18
CA THR A 265 4.24 -14.22 -17.01
C THR A 265 5.53 -14.13 -16.20
N VAL A 266 5.45 -14.09 -14.87
CA VAL A 266 6.64 -14.04 -14.00
C VAL A 266 7.35 -15.39 -14.03
N GLN A 267 8.67 -15.36 -14.23
CA GLN A 267 9.49 -16.58 -14.21
C GLN A 267 9.30 -17.32 -12.87
N GLY A 268 9.06 -18.62 -12.96
CA GLY A 268 8.85 -19.46 -11.79
C GLY A 268 7.44 -19.44 -11.23
N TYR A 269 6.49 -18.61 -11.70
CA TYR A 269 5.14 -18.52 -11.13
C TYR A 269 4.38 -19.86 -11.06
N GLN A 270 4.66 -20.76 -12.02
CA GLN A 270 4.08 -22.10 -12.10
C GLN A 270 5.01 -23.21 -11.56
N ALA A 271 6.12 -22.86 -10.90
CA ALA A 271 7.08 -23.84 -10.37
C ALA A 271 6.47 -24.65 -9.22
N ALA A 272 5.59 -24.03 -8.43
CA ALA A 272 4.73 -24.76 -7.50
C ALA A 272 3.34 -25.05 -8.11
N LYS A 273 2.89 -26.31 -8.04
CA LYS A 273 1.61 -26.74 -8.61
C LYS A 273 0.99 -27.89 -7.82
N TYR A 274 -0.32 -28.04 -7.94
CA TYR A 274 -1.02 -29.19 -7.36
C TYR A 274 -0.55 -30.50 -7.99
N ASN A 275 -0.32 -31.51 -7.16
CA ASN A 275 0.08 -32.84 -7.58
C ASN A 275 -0.41 -33.89 -6.58
N THR A 276 -1.42 -34.66 -6.97
CA THR A 276 -1.99 -35.70 -6.11
C THR A 276 -1.14 -36.97 -6.05
N GLU A 277 -0.18 -37.15 -6.96
CA GLU A 277 0.72 -38.30 -7.02
C GLU A 277 1.97 -38.10 -6.14
N TYR A 278 1.76 -37.85 -4.85
CA TYR A 278 2.85 -37.51 -3.92
C TYR A 278 3.60 -38.72 -3.36
N ALA A 279 3.01 -39.92 -3.39
CA ALA A 279 3.52 -41.08 -2.65
C ALA A 279 4.97 -41.49 -3.03
N LYS A 280 5.40 -41.17 -4.25
CA LYS A 280 6.73 -41.45 -4.79
C LYS A 280 7.62 -40.20 -4.92
N ALA A 281 7.18 -39.06 -4.38
CA ALA A 281 7.98 -37.84 -4.45
C ALA A 281 9.22 -37.99 -3.56
N ASP A 282 10.38 -37.68 -4.12
CA ASP A 282 11.62 -37.58 -3.35
C ASP A 282 11.75 -36.16 -2.78
N TYR A 283 12.22 -36.08 -1.54
CA TYR A 283 12.50 -34.82 -0.85
C TYR A 283 13.90 -34.86 -0.23
N ASN A 284 14.46 -33.68 -0.03
CA ASN A 284 15.70 -33.44 0.67
C ASN A 284 15.38 -32.65 1.94
N LEU A 285 15.54 -33.28 3.11
CA LEU A 285 15.31 -32.65 4.41
C LEU A 285 16.65 -32.24 5.02
N VAL A 286 16.84 -30.94 5.24
CA VAL A 286 18.12 -30.37 5.65
C VAL A 286 17.99 -29.65 6.99
N TYR A 287 18.68 -30.15 8.01
CA TYR A 287 18.79 -29.51 9.32
C TYR A 287 20.08 -28.68 9.45
N SER A 288 21.12 -29.07 8.73
CA SER A 288 22.44 -28.44 8.73
C SER A 288 23.19 -28.76 7.43
N HIS A 289 24.24 -27.99 7.14
CA HIS A 289 25.12 -28.25 6.01
C HIS A 289 26.38 -29.00 6.46
N LYS A 290 26.72 -30.11 5.79
CA LYS A 290 27.92 -30.86 6.13
C LYS A 290 29.16 -30.18 5.54
N THR A 291 29.91 -29.45 6.37
CA THR A 291 31.16 -28.78 5.98
C THR A 291 32.11 -28.63 7.17
N ASP A 292 33.42 -28.67 6.89
CA ASP A 292 34.45 -28.34 7.88
C ASP A 292 34.78 -26.84 7.90
N LYS A 293 34.32 -26.09 6.88
CA LYS A 293 34.48 -24.63 6.83
C LYS A 293 33.62 -23.98 7.91
N LYS A 294 34.14 -22.93 8.56
CA LYS A 294 33.36 -22.10 9.48
C LYS A 294 32.38 -21.20 8.72
N GLU A 295 31.39 -21.80 8.08
CA GLU A 295 30.28 -21.12 7.43
C GLU A 295 29.01 -21.36 8.25
N ILE A 296 28.10 -20.38 8.31
CA ILE A 296 26.85 -20.48 9.06
C ILE A 296 25.75 -19.66 8.35
N ALA A 297 24.51 -20.16 8.37
CA ALA A 297 23.37 -19.49 7.74
C ALA A 297 22.48 -18.79 8.78
N LEU A 298 22.17 -17.51 8.53
CA LEU A 298 21.11 -16.80 9.25
C LEU A 298 19.80 -16.96 8.49
N THR A 299 18.77 -17.47 9.17
CA THR A 299 17.44 -17.66 8.60
C THR A 299 16.38 -16.94 9.43
N PHE A 300 15.36 -16.39 8.76
CA PHE A 300 14.31 -15.60 9.38
C PHE A 300 12.94 -16.11 8.95
N ASP A 301 12.14 -16.57 9.90
CA ASP A 301 10.80 -17.06 9.66
C ASP A 301 9.74 -15.97 9.88
N ASP A 302 8.50 -16.29 9.47
CA ASP A 302 7.30 -15.49 9.68
C ASP A 302 7.26 -14.14 8.94
N TRP A 303 6.52 -13.18 9.51
CA TRP A 303 6.24 -11.88 8.95
C TRP A 303 5.89 -10.88 10.05
N GLY A 304 6.59 -9.76 10.08
CA GLY A 304 6.34 -8.63 10.98
C GLY A 304 5.91 -7.37 10.21
N THR A 305 5.86 -6.25 10.94
CA THR A 305 5.63 -4.95 10.34
C THR A 305 6.79 -4.52 9.45
N ASP A 306 6.52 -3.54 8.61
CA ASP A 306 7.53 -2.89 7.78
C ASP A 306 8.67 -2.30 8.63
N GLU A 307 8.37 -1.76 9.83
CA GLU A 307 9.37 -1.27 10.78
C GLU A 307 10.35 -2.38 11.20
N THR A 308 9.83 -3.53 11.65
CA THR A 308 10.65 -4.67 12.11
C THR A 308 11.53 -5.23 10.99
N ILE A 309 10.95 -5.54 9.83
CA ILE A 309 11.70 -6.14 8.73
C ILE A 309 12.70 -5.15 8.16
N THR A 310 12.35 -3.86 8.02
CA THR A 310 13.30 -2.82 7.59
C THR A 310 14.49 -2.73 8.53
N LYS A 311 14.27 -2.79 9.85
CA LYS A 311 15.34 -2.78 10.84
C LYS A 311 16.28 -3.98 10.67
N LEU A 312 15.75 -5.18 10.44
CA LEU A 312 16.54 -6.37 10.14
C LEU A 312 17.38 -6.18 8.87
N LEU A 313 16.77 -5.71 7.77
CA LEU A 313 17.46 -5.45 6.51
C LEU A 313 18.59 -4.43 6.69
N HIS A 314 18.34 -3.34 7.43
CA HIS A 314 19.36 -2.32 7.71
C HIS A 314 20.55 -2.89 8.48
N ILE A 315 20.30 -3.70 9.52
CA ILE A 315 21.37 -4.35 10.28
C ILE A 315 22.17 -5.29 9.37
N LEU A 316 21.49 -6.16 8.61
CA LEU A 316 22.15 -7.08 7.69
C LEU A 316 23.02 -6.34 6.66
N ASP A 317 22.53 -5.23 6.11
CA ASP A 317 23.28 -4.38 5.17
C ASP A 317 24.49 -3.70 5.83
N GLN A 318 24.31 -3.10 7.02
CA GLN A 318 25.40 -2.50 7.81
C GLN A 318 26.55 -3.47 8.08
N TYR A 319 26.23 -4.75 8.29
CA TYR A 319 27.24 -5.78 8.50
C TYR A 319 27.69 -6.47 7.21
N HIS A 320 27.13 -6.14 6.05
CA HIS A 320 27.37 -6.84 4.78
C HIS A 320 27.12 -8.35 4.89
N VAL A 321 25.99 -8.73 5.50
CA VAL A 321 25.56 -10.12 5.66
C VAL A 321 24.27 -10.32 4.87
N LYS A 322 24.15 -11.48 4.21
CA LYS A 322 22.90 -11.92 3.59
C LYS A 322 22.34 -13.09 4.40
N GLY A 323 21.02 -13.15 4.53
CA GLY A 323 20.30 -14.27 5.14
C GLY A 323 19.25 -14.84 4.20
N THR A 324 18.51 -15.83 4.71
CA THR A 324 17.36 -16.45 4.03
C THR A 324 16.08 -16.17 4.80
N PHE A 325 15.08 -15.60 4.15
CA PHE A 325 13.80 -15.26 4.76
C PHE A 325 12.72 -16.24 4.28
N PHE A 326 12.18 -17.05 5.18
CA PHE A 326 11.05 -17.93 4.92
C PHE A 326 9.76 -17.16 5.21
N LEU A 327 9.10 -16.67 4.14
CA LEU A 327 8.02 -15.71 4.27
C LEU A 327 6.66 -16.39 4.43
N ARG A 328 5.88 -15.91 5.40
CA ARG A 328 4.44 -16.20 5.49
C ARG A 328 3.68 -15.35 4.46
N ALA A 329 3.03 -16.00 3.49
CA ALA A 329 2.58 -15.28 2.31
C ALA A 329 1.32 -14.42 2.52
N ASP A 330 0.50 -14.64 3.55
CA ASP A 330 -0.60 -13.72 3.89
C ASP A 330 -0.09 -12.33 4.33
N GLY A 331 1.13 -12.25 4.84
CA GLY A 331 1.83 -11.01 5.16
C GLY A 331 2.36 -10.34 3.90
N VAL A 332 2.99 -11.13 3.03
CA VAL A 332 3.46 -10.70 1.70
C VAL A 332 2.32 -10.12 0.87
N GLU A 333 1.14 -10.74 0.88
CA GLU A 333 -0.04 -10.26 0.14
C GLU A 333 -0.47 -8.85 0.58
N LYS A 334 -0.30 -8.53 1.86
CA LYS A 334 -0.64 -7.21 2.44
C LYS A 334 0.44 -6.16 2.21
N ASN A 335 1.71 -6.57 2.08
CA ASN A 335 2.84 -5.67 1.82
C ASN A 335 3.85 -6.30 0.84
N PRO A 336 3.50 -6.38 -0.46
CA PRO A 336 4.35 -7.02 -1.47
C PRO A 336 5.67 -6.27 -1.70
N ASN A 337 5.68 -4.96 -1.47
CA ASN A 337 6.87 -4.12 -1.61
C ASN A 337 7.94 -4.43 -0.56
N LEU A 338 7.55 -4.88 0.63
CA LEU A 338 8.50 -5.32 1.65
C LEU A 338 9.16 -6.65 1.29
N ALA A 339 8.40 -7.60 0.74
CA ALA A 339 8.98 -8.84 0.22
C ALA A 339 9.95 -8.57 -0.94
N ARG A 340 9.58 -7.65 -1.85
CA ARG A 340 10.48 -7.17 -2.90
C ARG A 340 11.74 -6.54 -2.32
N ALA A 341 11.63 -5.72 -1.27
CA ALA A 341 12.79 -5.11 -0.62
C ALA A 341 13.75 -6.16 -0.04
N ILE A 342 13.24 -7.25 0.54
CA ILE A 342 14.05 -8.39 0.99
C ILE A 342 14.83 -9.00 -0.19
N ALA A 343 14.14 -9.32 -1.29
CA ALA A 343 14.76 -9.92 -2.48
C ALA A 343 15.80 -8.99 -3.13
N GLN A 344 15.46 -7.71 -3.34
CA GLN A 344 16.35 -6.72 -3.95
C GLN A 344 17.57 -6.38 -3.08
N ALA A 345 17.47 -6.54 -1.76
CA ALA A 345 18.62 -6.46 -0.87
C ALA A 345 19.57 -7.68 -1.03
N GLY A 346 19.26 -8.65 -1.88
CA GLY A 346 20.10 -9.80 -2.20
C GLY A 346 19.96 -10.95 -1.21
N HIS A 347 18.90 -10.96 -0.39
CA HIS A 347 18.58 -12.07 0.49
C HIS A 347 17.81 -13.16 -0.26
N ASP A 348 17.90 -14.39 0.22
CA ASP A 348 17.03 -15.44 -0.29
C ASP A 348 15.62 -15.25 0.26
N VAL A 349 14.62 -15.48 -0.60
CA VAL A 349 13.22 -15.54 -0.23
C VAL A 349 12.71 -16.96 -0.43
N GLY A 350 12.41 -17.63 0.68
CA GLY A 350 11.84 -18.97 0.74
C GLY A 350 10.36 -18.96 1.14
N ASN A 351 9.73 -20.14 1.09
CA ASN A 351 8.30 -20.31 1.34
C ASN A 351 8.06 -20.87 2.75
N HIS A 352 7.22 -20.18 3.54
CA HIS A 352 6.80 -20.60 4.88
C HIS A 352 5.28 -20.75 5.00
N THR A 353 4.66 -21.29 3.94
CA THR A 353 3.19 -21.42 3.79
C THR A 353 2.46 -20.09 3.65
N TYR A 354 1.14 -20.16 3.44
CA TYR A 354 0.32 -18.96 3.29
C TYR A 354 -0.13 -18.46 4.66
N SER A 355 -0.63 -19.33 5.54
CA SER A 355 -1.28 -18.95 6.81
C SER A 355 -0.63 -19.53 8.08
N HIS A 356 0.52 -20.21 7.96
CA HIS A 356 1.25 -20.85 9.07
C HIS A 356 0.43 -21.92 9.86
N PRO A 357 -0.22 -22.89 9.19
CA PRO A 357 -0.90 -23.99 9.88
C PRO A 357 0.07 -25.13 10.26
N VAL A 358 -0.35 -25.97 11.22
CA VAL A 358 0.36 -27.23 11.54
C VAL A 358 0.12 -28.24 10.41
N LEU A 359 1.13 -28.45 9.56
CA LEU A 359 0.97 -29.15 8.28
C LEU A 359 0.61 -30.64 8.40
N THR A 360 1.11 -31.32 9.44
CA THR A 360 0.84 -32.74 9.69
C THR A 360 -0.64 -33.05 9.93
N LYS A 361 -1.45 -32.03 10.28
CA LYS A 361 -2.89 -32.14 10.50
C LYS A 361 -3.74 -31.90 9.25
N LEU A 362 -3.12 -31.54 8.12
CA LEU A 362 -3.82 -31.17 6.91
C LEU A 362 -4.08 -32.35 5.97
N SER A 363 -5.18 -32.26 5.24
CA SER A 363 -5.39 -33.07 4.03
C SER A 363 -4.38 -32.69 2.95
N VAL A 364 -4.16 -33.58 1.98
CA VAL A 364 -3.25 -33.34 0.84
C VAL A 364 -3.59 -32.04 0.12
N LYS A 365 -4.88 -31.80 -0.14
CA LYS A 365 -5.36 -30.60 -0.82
C LYS A 365 -5.07 -29.34 0.01
N GLN A 366 -5.42 -29.33 1.29
CA GLN A 366 -5.19 -28.16 2.15
C GLN A 366 -3.70 -27.82 2.27
N LEU A 367 -2.84 -28.83 2.39
CA LEU A 367 -1.39 -28.62 2.41
C LEU A 367 -0.90 -28.01 1.10
N GLN A 368 -1.33 -28.53 -0.05
CA GLN A 368 -0.91 -27.98 -1.34
C GLN A 368 -1.52 -26.60 -1.62
N ASP A 369 -2.73 -26.32 -1.12
CA ASP A 369 -3.31 -24.97 -1.16
C ASP A 369 -2.39 -23.97 -0.45
N GLU A 370 -1.87 -24.32 0.74
CA GLU A 370 -0.91 -23.50 1.49
C GLU A 370 0.39 -23.27 0.73
N VAL A 371 1.01 -24.33 0.22
CA VAL A 371 2.31 -24.25 -0.49
C VAL A 371 2.20 -23.48 -1.80
N VAL A 372 1.23 -23.83 -2.64
CA VAL A 372 1.07 -23.28 -4.00
C VAL A 372 0.58 -21.85 -3.95
N LYS A 373 -0.38 -21.52 -3.07
CA LYS A 373 -0.82 -20.13 -2.89
C LYS A 373 0.33 -19.26 -2.40
N ALA A 374 1.08 -19.73 -1.41
CA ALA A 374 2.23 -18.99 -0.89
C ALA A 374 3.27 -18.71 -1.96
N HIS A 375 3.62 -19.74 -2.73
CA HIS A 375 4.55 -19.59 -3.85
C HIS A 375 4.09 -18.52 -4.84
N ARG A 376 2.82 -18.56 -5.28
CA ARG A 376 2.29 -17.59 -6.26
C ARG A 376 2.30 -16.16 -5.72
N VAL A 377 1.89 -15.97 -4.47
CA VAL A 377 1.89 -14.64 -3.82
C VAL A 377 3.31 -14.11 -3.69
N ILE A 378 4.26 -14.95 -3.26
CA ILE A 378 5.67 -14.57 -3.13
C ILE A 378 6.26 -14.21 -4.49
N THR A 379 6.15 -15.10 -5.48
CA THR A 379 6.66 -14.88 -6.85
C THR A 379 6.08 -13.62 -7.47
N ASP A 380 4.78 -13.38 -7.31
CA ASP A 380 4.12 -12.17 -7.80
C ASP A 380 4.59 -10.90 -7.06
N ALA A 381 4.87 -10.98 -5.76
CA ALA A 381 5.39 -9.84 -4.99
C ALA A 381 6.83 -9.48 -5.37
N ILE A 382 7.71 -10.47 -5.49
CA ILE A 382 9.14 -10.25 -5.77
C ILE A 382 9.44 -10.12 -7.28
N GLN A 383 8.50 -10.53 -8.15
CA GLN A 383 8.59 -10.48 -9.62
C GLN A 383 9.74 -11.32 -10.21
N GLU A 384 10.13 -12.37 -9.50
CA GLU A 384 11.12 -13.38 -9.88
C GLU A 384 10.84 -14.70 -9.16
N GLN A 385 11.52 -15.77 -9.57
CA GLN A 385 11.36 -17.07 -8.92
C GLN A 385 11.99 -17.01 -7.51
N PRO A 386 11.25 -17.33 -6.43
CA PRO A 386 11.83 -17.43 -5.09
C PRO A 386 12.85 -18.57 -5.01
N ALA A 387 13.66 -18.58 -3.96
CA ALA A 387 14.45 -19.75 -3.64
C ALA A 387 13.50 -20.95 -3.48
N MET A 388 13.78 -22.08 -4.12
CA MET A 388 12.98 -23.30 -4.05
C MET A 388 13.23 -24.06 -2.75
N LEU A 389 13.22 -23.31 -1.64
CA LEU A 389 13.41 -23.72 -0.27
C LEU A 389 12.09 -23.53 0.47
N PHE A 390 11.68 -24.57 1.18
CA PHE A 390 10.48 -24.56 2.00
C PHE A 390 10.84 -24.84 3.45
N ARG A 391 10.28 -24.08 4.40
CA ARG A 391 10.37 -24.42 5.82
C ARG A 391 8.97 -24.69 6.38
N PRO A 392 8.73 -25.85 7.01
CA PRO A 392 7.43 -26.12 7.62
C PRO A 392 7.25 -25.23 8.87
N PRO A 393 6.06 -24.63 9.07
CA PRO A 393 5.67 -24.05 10.35
C PRO A 393 5.93 -25.00 11.51
N THR A 394 6.33 -24.45 12.66
CA THR A 394 6.59 -25.16 13.91
C THR A 394 7.69 -26.23 13.89
N GLY A 395 8.39 -26.43 12.77
CA GLY A 395 9.36 -27.53 12.59
C GLY A 395 8.71 -28.93 12.48
N ASP A 396 7.38 -29.01 12.46
CA ASP A 396 6.68 -30.29 12.45
C ASP A 396 6.59 -30.87 11.03
N ILE A 397 7.38 -31.91 10.76
CA ILE A 397 7.41 -32.59 9.46
C ILE A 397 7.46 -34.12 9.62
N ASP A 398 6.62 -34.82 8.85
CA ASP A 398 6.69 -36.28 8.67
C ASP A 398 6.87 -36.65 7.19
N ASP A 399 7.19 -37.92 6.92
CA ASP A 399 7.44 -38.41 5.54
C ASP A 399 6.27 -38.12 4.59
N ARG A 400 5.03 -38.26 5.06
CA ARG A 400 3.83 -37.98 4.28
C ARG A 400 3.78 -36.50 3.88
N THR A 401 3.98 -35.62 4.85
CA THR A 401 3.91 -34.16 4.69
C THR A 401 5.03 -33.68 3.77
N ALA A 402 6.26 -34.18 3.97
CA ALA A 402 7.41 -33.87 3.14
C ALA A 402 7.19 -34.27 1.67
N LYS A 403 6.65 -35.46 1.43
CA LYS A 403 6.27 -35.92 0.09
C LYS A 403 5.22 -35.03 -0.58
N ILE A 404 4.20 -34.57 0.15
CA ILE A 404 3.16 -33.69 -0.38
C ILE A 404 3.76 -32.33 -0.79
N ILE A 405 4.66 -31.77 0.02
CA ILE A 405 5.38 -30.51 -0.27
C ILE A 405 6.28 -30.68 -1.50
N ALA A 406 7.07 -31.75 -1.55
CA ALA A 406 7.97 -32.04 -2.66
C ALA A 406 7.21 -32.30 -3.98
N ALA A 407 6.09 -33.01 -3.92
CA ALA A 407 5.22 -33.22 -5.07
C ALA A 407 4.66 -31.91 -5.62
N ALA A 408 4.47 -30.91 -4.75
CA ALA A 408 4.01 -29.58 -5.13
C ALA A 408 5.11 -28.69 -5.74
N GLY A 409 6.36 -29.13 -5.77
CA GLY A 409 7.49 -28.43 -6.41
C GLY A 409 8.66 -28.10 -5.47
N TYR A 410 8.46 -28.19 -4.15
CA TYR A 410 9.49 -27.84 -3.15
C TYR A 410 10.20 -29.08 -2.63
N ARG A 411 11.19 -29.57 -3.39
CA ARG A 411 11.98 -30.76 -3.00
C ARG A 411 12.89 -30.50 -1.81
N ASN A 412 13.43 -29.29 -1.69
CA ASN A 412 14.30 -28.90 -0.59
C ASN A 412 13.47 -28.34 0.58
N ILE A 413 13.40 -29.12 1.65
CA ILE A 413 12.74 -28.77 2.89
C ILE A 413 13.83 -28.48 3.92
N VAL A 414 13.87 -27.26 4.43
CA VAL A 414 14.95 -26.79 5.31
C VAL A 414 14.39 -26.50 6.69
N ASP A 415 14.94 -27.19 7.66
CA ASP A 415 14.69 -26.98 9.08
C ASP A 415 15.89 -26.20 9.68
N PHE A 416 16.13 -26.32 10.97
CA PHE A 416 17.24 -25.67 11.68
C PHE A 416 17.82 -26.61 12.75
N ASP A 417 19.04 -26.31 13.19
CA ASP A 417 19.75 -27.00 14.27
C ASP A 417 20.22 -26.06 15.39
N ILE A 418 20.09 -24.75 15.19
CA ILE A 418 20.40 -23.71 16.19
C ILE A 418 19.14 -22.88 16.45
N ASP A 419 18.53 -23.09 17.62
CA ASP A 419 17.32 -22.39 18.05
C ASP A 419 17.55 -21.57 19.33
N PRO A 420 17.57 -20.23 19.25
CA PRO A 420 17.69 -19.37 20.41
C PRO A 420 16.36 -19.03 21.09
N ASN A 421 15.23 -19.56 20.59
CA ASN A 421 13.86 -19.28 21.04
C ASN A 421 13.49 -17.79 21.02
N ASP A 422 13.97 -17.03 20.03
CA ASP A 422 13.80 -15.57 19.93
C ASP A 422 12.35 -15.10 19.77
N TRP A 423 11.44 -15.99 19.36
CA TRP A 423 10.00 -15.77 19.37
C TRP A 423 9.43 -15.52 20.78
N ASN A 424 10.11 -15.98 21.84
CA ASN A 424 9.70 -15.76 23.21
C ASN A 424 10.05 -14.33 23.65
N ARG A 425 9.02 -13.49 23.77
CA ARG A 425 9.12 -12.05 24.14
C ARG A 425 9.79 -11.80 25.49
N GLU A 426 9.82 -12.79 26.38
CA GLU A 426 10.50 -12.68 27.69
C GLU A 426 12.02 -12.84 27.58
N ARG A 427 12.54 -13.28 26.43
CA ARG A 427 13.99 -13.43 26.22
C ARG A 427 14.62 -12.11 25.80
N THR A 428 15.64 -11.72 26.55
CA THR A 428 16.47 -10.55 26.23
C THR A 428 17.43 -10.82 25.07
N ALA A 429 17.85 -9.77 24.38
CA ALA A 429 18.84 -9.88 23.30
C ALA A 429 20.15 -10.58 23.73
N PRO A 430 20.75 -10.33 24.91
CA PRO A 430 21.93 -11.07 25.37
C PRO A 430 21.68 -12.58 25.54
N GLN A 431 20.49 -12.98 26.00
CA GLN A 431 20.15 -14.40 26.11
C GLN A 431 20.03 -15.06 24.74
N ILE A 432 19.44 -14.37 23.75
CA ILE A 432 19.36 -14.84 22.36
C ILE A 432 20.79 -15.03 21.80
N VAL A 433 21.64 -14.01 21.91
CA VAL A 433 23.05 -14.07 21.47
C VAL A 433 23.77 -15.26 22.10
N ASN A 434 23.71 -15.40 23.43
CA ASN A 434 24.41 -16.49 24.13
C ASN A 434 23.93 -17.88 23.68
N SER A 435 22.62 -18.06 23.48
CA SER A 435 22.08 -19.33 22.99
C SER A 435 22.55 -19.66 21.57
N VAL A 436 22.63 -18.67 20.67
CA VAL A 436 23.21 -18.89 19.33
C VAL A 436 24.67 -19.31 19.45
N LEU A 437 25.48 -18.59 20.21
CA LEU A 437 26.92 -18.87 20.33
C LEU A 437 27.23 -20.24 20.95
N GLN A 438 26.41 -20.70 21.90
CA GLN A 438 26.58 -22.01 22.55
C GLN A 438 26.25 -23.18 21.62
N GLN A 439 25.35 -22.99 20.67
CA GLN A 439 24.90 -24.02 19.73
C GLN A 439 25.66 -23.98 18.39
N SER A 440 26.39 -22.89 18.11
CA SER A 440 27.02 -22.67 16.81
C SER A 440 28.13 -23.67 16.47
N HIS A 441 28.03 -24.27 15.29
CA HIS A 441 29.06 -25.11 14.67
C HIS A 441 29.15 -24.84 13.16
N SER A 442 30.20 -25.37 12.51
CA SER A 442 30.35 -25.32 11.04
C SER A 442 29.11 -25.89 10.35
N GLY A 443 28.56 -25.15 9.40
CA GLY A 443 27.39 -25.54 8.62
C GLY A 443 26.04 -25.40 9.34
N GLY A 444 26.00 -24.78 10.53
CA GLY A 444 24.76 -24.57 11.27
C GLY A 444 23.76 -23.65 10.55
N ILE A 445 22.48 -23.89 10.81
CA ILE A 445 21.35 -23.10 10.32
C ILE A 445 20.66 -22.49 11.53
N ILE A 446 20.81 -21.17 11.69
CA ILE A 446 20.23 -20.42 12.81
C ILE A 446 18.79 -20.04 12.47
N LEU A 447 17.84 -20.48 13.30
CA LEU A 447 16.46 -20.00 13.29
C LEU A 447 16.37 -18.66 14.03
N LEU A 448 15.84 -17.66 13.35
CA LEU A 448 15.37 -16.40 13.92
C LEU A 448 13.99 -16.10 13.36
N HIS A 449 13.28 -15.14 13.95
CA HIS A 449 11.95 -14.73 13.52
C HIS A 449 11.93 -13.25 13.14
N SER A 450 11.18 -12.92 12.09
CA SER A 450 10.93 -11.55 11.65
C SER A 450 9.68 -10.94 12.31
N LEU A 451 9.44 -11.26 13.59
CA LEU A 451 8.22 -10.92 14.33
C LEU A 451 8.32 -9.60 15.10
N ASP A 452 7.20 -8.89 15.18
CA ASP A 452 7.07 -7.71 16.03
C ASP A 452 7.13 -8.05 17.53
N ASP A 453 7.53 -7.06 18.34
CA ASP A 453 7.69 -7.16 19.79
C ASP A 453 8.66 -8.27 20.26
N THR A 454 9.62 -8.67 19.42
CA THR A 454 10.70 -9.60 19.77
C THR A 454 12.04 -8.87 19.87
N HIS A 455 13.03 -9.53 20.49
CA HIS A 455 14.39 -8.99 20.66
C HIS A 455 15.36 -9.43 19.55
N THR A 456 14.86 -10.03 18.45
CA THR A 456 15.69 -10.55 17.35
C THR A 456 16.52 -9.47 16.69
N ALA A 457 15.92 -8.34 16.32
CA ALA A 457 16.64 -7.22 15.72
C ALA A 457 17.67 -6.60 16.67
N GLU A 458 17.43 -6.64 17.98
CA GLU A 458 18.38 -6.17 19.00
C GLU A 458 19.56 -7.15 19.19
N ALA A 459 19.31 -8.45 19.11
CA ALA A 459 20.31 -9.50 19.24
C ALA A 459 21.22 -9.64 18.01
N LEU A 460 20.69 -9.36 16.82
CA LEU A 460 21.35 -9.64 15.53
C LEU A 460 22.77 -9.03 15.40
N PRO A 461 23.04 -7.76 15.78
CA PRO A 461 24.40 -7.23 15.79
C PRO A 461 25.37 -8.04 16.65
N GLY A 462 24.93 -8.46 17.84
CA GLY A 462 25.71 -9.26 18.77
C GLY A 462 26.01 -10.66 18.24
N ILE A 463 25.02 -11.30 17.57
CA ILE A 463 25.21 -12.58 16.89
C ILE A 463 26.29 -12.44 15.81
N ILE A 464 26.14 -11.47 14.90
CA ILE A 464 27.03 -11.30 13.76
C ILE A 464 28.47 -11.04 14.20
N GLN A 465 28.66 -10.10 15.12
CA GLN A 465 29.99 -9.72 15.59
C GLN A 465 30.71 -10.86 16.31
N ASN A 466 30.02 -11.61 17.17
CA ASN A 466 30.66 -12.69 17.93
C ASN A 466 30.97 -13.90 17.06
N LEU A 467 30.10 -14.28 16.12
CA LEU A 467 30.39 -15.36 15.18
C LEU A 467 31.58 -15.01 14.27
N ARG A 468 31.68 -13.76 13.79
CA ARG A 468 32.88 -13.29 13.06
C ARG A 468 34.15 -13.39 13.89
N LYS A 469 34.11 -12.99 15.18
CA LYS A 469 35.26 -13.14 16.10
C LYS A 469 35.68 -14.61 16.27
N GLN A 470 34.74 -15.55 16.17
CA GLN A 470 35.03 -16.99 16.19
C GLN A 470 35.49 -17.54 14.83
N GLY A 471 35.55 -16.71 13.79
CA GLY A 471 36.02 -17.06 12.45
C GLY A 471 34.93 -17.55 11.49
N TYR A 472 33.64 -17.33 11.81
CA TYR A 472 32.55 -17.69 10.90
C TYR A 472 32.35 -16.67 9.78
N THR A 473 32.05 -17.18 8.58
CA THR A 473 31.46 -16.44 7.47
C THR A 473 29.97 -16.75 7.34
N PHE A 474 29.20 -15.79 6.86
CA PHE A 474 27.76 -15.94 6.66
C PHE A 474 27.44 -16.26 5.20
N VAL A 475 26.51 -17.19 4.99
CA VAL A 475 26.06 -17.62 3.67
C VAL A 475 24.54 -17.68 3.62
N LYS A 476 23.97 -17.60 2.42
CA LYS A 476 22.54 -17.86 2.22
C LYS A 476 22.34 -19.36 2.01
N LEU A 477 21.13 -19.85 2.25
CA LEU A 477 20.86 -21.28 2.08
C LEU A 477 20.98 -21.72 0.61
N SER A 478 20.65 -20.85 -0.36
CA SER A 478 20.83 -21.17 -1.79
C SER A 478 22.29 -21.36 -2.21
N ASP A 479 23.25 -20.87 -1.42
CA ASP A 479 24.69 -21.10 -1.67
C ASP A 479 25.09 -22.55 -1.34
N TRP A 480 24.37 -23.20 -0.42
CA TRP A 480 24.55 -24.62 -0.04
C TRP A 480 23.59 -25.57 -0.75
N ILE A 481 22.37 -25.10 -1.01
CA ILE A 481 21.24 -25.87 -1.55
C ILE A 481 20.73 -25.15 -2.79
N PRO A 482 21.40 -25.29 -3.94
CA PRO A 482 20.98 -24.63 -5.17
C PRO A 482 19.62 -25.17 -5.64
N ASN A 483 18.91 -24.34 -6.42
CA ASN A 483 17.57 -24.63 -6.97
C ASN A 483 17.51 -25.90 -7.81
#